data_AF-A0A455U5V1-F1
#
_entry.id   AF-A0A455U5V1-F1
#
_cell.length_a   1.000
_cell.length_b   1.000
_cell.length_c   1.000
_cell.angle_alpha   90.00
_cell.angle_beta   90.00
_cell.angle_gamma   90.00
#
_symmetry.space_group_name_H-M   'P 1'
#
loop_
_entity.id
_entity.type
_entity.pdbx_description
1 polymer ?
#
loop_
_entity_poly.entity_id
_entity_poly.type
_entity_poly.pdbx_seq_one_letter_code
_entity_poly.pdbx_strand_id
1 'polypeptide(L)'
;MRNNQPVSQREIELKEDDFLVSRTDTKGRITYANPAFIDISGFEHAELMGAPHNLIRHPDMPPAAFANLWQTVQTGGNVARAG
;
A
#
# COMPACT_ATOMS: atom_id res chain seq x y z
N MET A 1 7.79 -14.70 -2.46
CA MET A 1 7.33 -13.54 -1.65
C MET A 1 8.57 -12.77 -1.25
N ARG A 2 8.63 -11.45 -1.46
CA ARG A 2 9.79 -10.64 -1.03
C ARG A 2 9.80 -10.55 0.51
N ASN A 3 10.97 -10.69 1.10
CA ASN A 3 11.17 -10.58 2.54
C ASN A 3 11.38 -9.11 2.90
N ASN A 4 10.38 -8.46 3.51
CA ASN A 4 10.41 -7.05 3.91
C ASN A 4 10.87 -6.85 5.36
N GLN A 5 11.77 -7.71 5.85
CA GLN A 5 12.40 -7.54 7.17
C GLN A 5 13.56 -6.52 7.10
N PRO A 6 13.80 -5.73 8.15
CA PRO A 6 13.12 -5.77 9.46
C PRO A 6 11.81 -4.98 9.46
N VAL A 7 10.76 -5.59 10.02
CA VAL A 7 9.56 -4.86 10.44
C VAL A 7 9.91 -4.11 11.72
N SER A 8 9.67 -2.80 11.74
CA SER A 8 10.01 -1.94 12.87
C SER A 8 9.18 -2.24 14.14
N GLN A 9 8.17 -3.12 14.07
CA GLN A 9 7.18 -3.41 15.13
C GLN A 9 6.55 -2.14 15.73
N ARG A 10 6.64 -1.03 15.00
CA ARG A 10 6.17 0.27 15.42
C ARG A 10 4.82 0.50 14.76
N GLU A 11 3.77 0.39 15.55
CA GLU A 11 2.45 0.82 15.14
C GLU A 11 2.47 2.34 14.88
N ILE A 12 1.98 2.74 13.71
CA ILE A 12 1.75 4.14 13.38
C ILE A 12 0.25 4.31 13.39
N GLU A 13 -0.24 5.07 14.37
CA GLU A 13 -1.65 5.41 14.46
C GLU A 13 -1.97 6.44 13.37
N LEU A 14 -2.85 6.04 12.44
CA LEU A 14 -3.42 6.94 11.44
C LEU A 14 -4.43 7.85 12.12
N LYS A 15 -4.33 9.16 11.90
CA LYS A 15 -5.39 10.08 12.32
C LYS A 15 -6.61 9.89 11.41
N GLU A 16 -7.78 10.31 11.87
CA GLU A 16 -9.04 10.20 11.10
C GLU A 16 -8.94 10.85 9.70
N ASP A 17 -8.09 11.87 9.54
CA ASP A 17 -7.87 12.59 8.29
C ASP A 17 -6.69 12.03 7.44
N ASP A 18 -5.96 11.02 7.93
CA ASP A 18 -4.83 10.44 7.22
C ASP A 18 -5.30 9.44 6.17
N PHE A 19 -5.60 9.94 4.98
CA PHE A 19 -5.91 9.11 3.82
C PHE A 19 -4.65 8.59 3.16
N LEU A 20 -4.48 7.27 3.12
CA LEU A 20 -3.41 6.61 2.38
C LEU A 20 -3.82 6.42 0.92
N VAL A 21 -3.25 7.23 0.03
CA VAL A 21 -3.61 7.22 -1.39
C VAL A 21 -2.40 6.84 -2.24
N SER A 22 -2.53 5.74 -2.97
CA SER A 22 -1.61 5.37 -4.05
C SER A 22 -2.38 5.07 -5.34
N ARG A 23 -1.73 5.31 -6.47
CA ARG A 23 -2.24 4.98 -7.81
C ARG A 23 -1.26 4.05 -8.49
N THR A 24 -1.78 3.08 -9.23
CA THR A 24 -0.97 2.16 -10.01
C THR A 24 -1.32 2.23 -11.49
N ASP A 25 -0.40 1.81 -12.35
CA ASP A 25 -0.71 1.48 -13.74
C ASP A 25 -1.41 0.11 -13.84
N THR A 26 -1.79 -0.28 -15.06
CA THR A 26 -2.44 -1.58 -15.32
C THR A 26 -1.55 -2.79 -15.03
N LYS A 27 -0.25 -2.58 -14.80
CA LYS A 27 0.73 -3.61 -14.42
C LYS A 27 1.00 -3.61 -12.90
N GLY A 28 0.28 -2.79 -12.13
CA GLY A 28 0.42 -2.70 -10.68
C GLY A 28 1.65 -1.91 -10.21
N ARG A 29 2.26 -1.10 -11.08
CA ARG A 29 3.38 -0.22 -10.72
C ARG A 29 2.86 1.11 -10.20
N ILE A 30 3.41 1.59 -9.09
CA ILE A 30 2.98 2.85 -8.48
C ILE A 30 3.30 4.02 -9.42
N THR A 31 2.31 4.83 -9.73
CA THR A 31 2.42 6.05 -10.55
C THR A 31 2.18 7.32 -9.73
N TYR A 32 1.63 7.17 -8.52
CA TYR A 32 1.40 8.25 -7.58
C TYR A 32 1.29 7.70 -6.16
N ALA A 33 1.79 8.44 -5.19
CA ALA A 33 1.58 8.24 -3.77
C ALA A 33 1.44 9.62 -3.11
N ASN A 34 0.47 9.79 -2.22
CA ASN A 34 0.37 11.04 -1.45
C ASN A 34 1.41 11.08 -0.31
N PRO A 35 1.71 12.26 0.27
CA PRO A 35 2.73 12.39 1.31
C PRO A 35 2.55 11.44 2.49
N ALA A 36 1.32 11.30 3.02
CA ALA A 36 1.04 10.38 4.12
C ALA A 36 1.42 8.93 3.81
N PHE A 37 1.15 8.47 2.58
CA PHE A 37 1.55 7.13 2.14
C PHE A 37 3.07 6.97 2.07
N ILE A 38 3.79 7.98 1.59
CA ILE A 38 5.26 7.97 1.52
C ILE A 38 5.83 7.87 2.94
N ASP A 39 5.41 8.77 3.83
CA ASP A 39 5.89 8.85 5.21
C ASP A 39 5.65 7.55 5.99
N ILE A 40 4.48 6.94 5.82
CA ILE A 40 4.10 5.72 6.53
C ILE A 40 4.73 4.46 5.91
N SER A 41 4.95 4.46 4.59
CA SER A 41 5.58 3.33 3.92
C SER A 41 7.04 3.13 4.32
N GLY A 42 7.71 4.20 4.80
CA GLY A 42 9.13 4.20 5.13
C GLY A 42 10.05 4.15 3.91
N PHE A 43 9.51 4.31 2.70
CA PHE A 43 10.26 4.42 1.45
C PHE A 43 10.28 5.86 0.97
N GLU A 44 11.34 6.24 0.26
CA GLU A 44 11.37 7.51 -0.44
C GLU A 44 10.47 7.49 -1.67
N HIS A 45 9.95 8.66 -2.05
CA HIS A 45 9.14 8.82 -3.26
C HIS A 45 9.81 8.20 -4.51
N ALA A 46 11.12 8.39 -4.67
CA ALA A 46 11.88 7.87 -5.80
C ALA A 46 11.94 6.32 -5.82
N GLU A 47 11.89 5.68 -4.67
CA GLU A 47 11.85 4.22 -4.54
C GLU A 47 10.45 3.66 -4.83
N LEU A 48 9.42 4.47 -4.59
CA LEU A 48 8.03 4.10 -4.84
C LEU A 48 7.66 4.24 -6.32
N MET A 49 8.07 5.31 -6.99
CA MET A 49 7.65 5.58 -8.37
C MET A 49 8.14 4.49 -9.34
N GLY A 50 7.20 3.82 -10.01
CA GLY A 50 7.47 2.71 -10.92
C GLY A 50 7.72 1.36 -10.24
N ALA A 51 7.81 1.32 -8.90
CA ALA A 51 7.93 0.09 -8.15
C ALA A 51 6.61 -0.69 -8.15
N PRO A 52 6.65 -2.03 -8.11
CA PRO A 52 5.44 -2.81 -7.94
C PRO A 52 4.82 -2.51 -6.57
N HIS A 53 3.50 -2.33 -6.52
CA HIS A 53 2.78 -1.98 -5.28
C HIS A 53 2.94 -3.03 -4.16
N ASN A 54 3.26 -4.27 -4.53
CA ASN A 54 3.62 -5.33 -3.58
C ASN A 54 4.91 -5.08 -2.78
N LEU A 55 5.68 -4.03 -3.10
CA LEU A 55 6.85 -3.58 -2.34
C LEU A 55 6.48 -3.19 -0.91
N ILE A 56 5.26 -2.68 -0.69
CA ILE A 56 4.80 -2.13 0.60
C ILE A 56 4.11 -3.21 1.44
N ARG A 57 4.22 -4.48 1.01
CA ARG A 57 3.63 -5.59 1.73
C ARG A 57 4.29 -5.75 3.11
N HIS A 58 3.52 -5.50 4.15
CA HIS A 58 3.91 -5.87 5.50
C HIS A 58 3.86 -7.41 5.63
N PRO A 59 4.89 -8.07 6.19
CA PRO A 59 4.89 -9.53 6.34
C PRO A 59 3.80 -10.03 7.29
N ASP A 60 3.33 -9.19 8.21
CA ASP A 60 2.21 -9.51 9.11
C ASP A 60 0.83 -9.27 8.47
N MET A 61 0.76 -8.75 7.23
CA MET A 61 -0.50 -8.63 6.51
C MET A 61 -0.97 -10.02 6.06
N PRO A 62 -2.16 -10.49 6.47
CA PRO A 62 -2.67 -11.79 6.06
C PRO A 62 -2.74 -11.88 4.52
N PRO A 63 -2.22 -12.94 3.90
CA PRO A 63 -2.26 -13.10 2.44
C PRO A 63 -3.67 -12.98 1.84
N ALA A 64 -4.69 -13.40 2.60
CA ALA A 64 -6.09 -13.30 2.22
C ALA A 64 -6.62 -11.85 2.13
N ALA A 65 -6.18 -10.96 3.02
CA ALA A 65 -6.57 -9.55 2.98
C ALA A 65 -5.99 -8.85 1.74
N PHE A 66 -4.75 -9.20 1.37
CA PHE A 66 -4.11 -8.70 0.16
C PHE A 66 -4.77 -9.23 -1.13
N ALA A 67 -5.13 -10.52 -1.15
CA ALA A 67 -5.85 -11.12 -2.29
C ALA A 67 -7.22 -10.47 -2.49
N ASN A 68 -7.96 -10.22 -1.41
CA ASN A 68 -9.25 -9.54 -1.46
C ASN A 68 -9.15 -8.10 -1.98
N LEU A 69 -8.12 -7.36 -1.52
CA LEU A 69 -7.85 -6.00 -2.00
C LEU A 69 -7.64 -5.98 -3.52
N TRP A 70 -6.77 -6.84 -4.04
CA TRP A 70 -6.46 -6.90 -5.47
C TRP A 70 -7.58 -7.47 -6.32
N GLN A 71 -8.39 -8.39 -5.80
CA GLN A 71 -9.58 -8.88 -6.49
C GLN A 71 -10.61 -7.75 -6.66
N THR A 72 -10.78 -6.92 -5.63
CA THR A 72 -11.67 -5.76 -5.67
C THR A 72 -11.15 -4.72 -6.68
N VAL A 73 -9.86 -4.38 -6.64
CA VAL A 73 -9.26 -3.44 -7.59
C VAL A 73 -9.34 -3.94 -9.05
N GLN A 74 -9.07 -5.22 -9.30
CA GLN A 74 -9.13 -5.82 -10.65
C GLN A 74 -10.56 -5.89 -11.23
N THR A 75 -11.58 -5.93 -10.37
CA THR A 75 -12.98 -5.92 -10.78
C THR A 75 -13.55 -4.50 -10.93
N GLY A 76 -12.71 -3.46 -10.77
CA GLY A 76 -13.12 -2.05 -10.83
C GLY A 76 -13.77 -1.54 -9.54
N GLY A 77 -13.64 -2.29 -8.44
CA GLY A 77 -14.16 -1.94 -7.13
C GLY A 77 -13.20 -1.08 -6.32
N ASN A 78 -13.77 -0.20 -5.48
CA ASN A 78 -13.03 0.59 -4.50
C ASN A 78 -12.83 -0.23 -3.20
N VAL A 79 -11.60 -0.29 -2.72
CA VAL A 79 -11.23 -0.90 -1.42
C VAL A 79 -11.21 0.15 -0.32
N ALA A 80 -12.34 0.84 -0.17
CA ALA A 80 -12.70 1.64 1.00
C ALA A 80 -14.14 2.09 0.79
N ARG A 81 -15.10 1.42 1.43
CA ARG A 81 -16.38 2.07 1.71
C ARG A 81 -16.17 2.80 3.03
N ALA A 82 -15.96 4.12 2.94
CA ALA A 82 -16.28 5.01 4.04
C ALA A 82 -17.77 4.82 4.34
N GLY A 83 -18.06 4.32 5.54
CA GLY A 83 -19.38 4.27 6.15
C GLY A 83 -19.25 4.85 7.54
#